data_AF-A0A251TZY7-F1
#
_entry.id   AF-A0A251TZY7-F1
#
_cell.length_a   1.000
_cell.length_b   1.000
_cell.length_c   1.000
_cell.angle_alpha   90.00
_cell.angle_beta   90.00
_cell.angle_gamma   90.00
#
_symmetry.space_group_name_H-M   'P 1'
#
loop_
_entity.id
_entity.type
_entity.pdbx_description
1 polymer ?
#
loop_
_entity_poly.entity_id
_entity_poly.type
_entity_poly.pdbx_seq_one_letter_code
_entity_poly.pdbx_strand_id
1 'polypeptide(L)'
;MLHNFAGNVEMYGFLDSVGSGPVEARVSKNSTMVGVGMSMEGIEQNPVVYDLMSEMAFQHNKIDVMKWVDSYSSRRYGKFVPSLQEAWNILYHTVYNCTDGAYDKNRDVIVAFPDVDPTVYSINRFSTKKSLKDEDEPFDKPHLWYSTSEVIRALKLFIEGGKELSRSNTYRYDLVDLTRQALAKYANDLFLDVIEAYESRDSYSVAYLSEKFLDLVDDMDALLASHEGFLLGPWLESSKQLAVDKEQEKQYEWNARTQITMWFDNTEEEASLLRDYGNKYWSGLLRDYYGPRAAIYFKYLKESLATGDRFNLQGWRREWIKLTNEWQNGRYVYPVKSEGDALSISQRLFDKYLYDSGINDH
;
A
#
# COMPACT_ATOMS: atom_id res chain seq x y z
N MET A 1 -4.53 -2.47 20.73
CA MET A 1 -4.34 -1.75 19.46
C MET A 1 -4.61 -2.72 18.33
N LEU A 2 -5.50 -2.37 17.40
CA LEU A 2 -5.80 -3.19 16.22
C LEU A 2 -4.95 -2.80 15.01
N HIS A 3 -4.87 -1.49 14.70
CA HIS A 3 -4.01 -0.83 13.69
C HIS A 3 -4.07 -1.39 12.25
N ASN A 4 -3.70 -2.64 12.00
CA ASN A 4 -3.64 -3.21 10.65
C ASN A 4 -4.76 -4.23 10.41
N PHE A 5 -5.40 -4.11 9.25
CA PHE A 5 -6.37 -5.07 8.72
C PHE A 5 -5.72 -5.88 7.58
N ALA A 6 -5.99 -7.18 7.53
CA ALA A 6 -5.59 -8.12 6.48
C ALA A 6 -4.08 -8.20 6.13
N GLY A 7 -3.19 -7.57 6.90
CA GLY A 7 -1.79 -7.43 6.51
C GLY A 7 -1.59 -6.48 5.31
N ASN A 8 -2.48 -5.51 5.08
CA ASN A 8 -2.28 -4.54 4.00
C ASN A 8 -0.99 -3.74 4.23
N VAL A 9 -0.29 -3.39 3.15
CA VAL A 9 0.98 -2.66 3.19
C VAL A 9 0.72 -1.20 2.86
N GLU A 10 0.68 -0.35 3.88
CA GLU A 10 0.53 1.10 3.80
C GLU A 10 1.25 1.73 4.98
N MET A 11 1.96 2.84 4.77
CA MET A 11 2.53 3.59 5.89
C MET A 11 1.41 4.34 6.59
N TYR A 12 1.06 3.87 7.78
CA TYR A 12 -0.07 4.36 8.56
C TYR A 12 0.27 4.30 10.04
N GLY A 13 -0.26 5.26 10.78
CA GLY A 13 -0.30 5.18 12.24
C GLY A 13 -0.90 6.42 12.88
N PHE A 14 -1.05 6.32 14.19
CA PHE A 14 -1.62 7.35 15.06
C PHE A 14 -0.78 7.42 16.34
N LEU A 15 0.52 7.71 16.18
CA LEU A 15 1.52 7.50 17.24
C LEU A 15 1.21 8.25 18.54
N ASP A 16 0.62 9.44 18.46
CA ASP A 16 0.19 10.19 19.65
C ASP A 16 -0.88 9.43 20.45
N SER A 17 -1.86 8.86 19.77
CA SER A 17 -2.91 8.04 20.41
C SER A 17 -2.35 6.75 20.98
N VAL A 18 -1.31 6.18 20.37
CA VAL A 18 -0.58 5.03 20.94
C VAL A 18 0.19 5.45 22.20
N GLY A 19 0.93 6.56 22.14
CA GLY A 19 1.78 7.06 23.23
C GLY A 19 1.02 7.63 24.44
N SER A 20 -0.27 7.95 24.29
CA SER A 20 -1.11 8.47 25.37
C SER A 20 -2.24 7.53 25.79
N GLY A 21 -2.87 6.83 24.85
CA GLY A 21 -4.14 6.13 25.03
C GLY A 21 -4.16 5.11 26.17
N PRO A 22 -3.19 4.19 26.27
CA PRO A 22 -3.11 3.24 27.38
C PRO A 22 -3.06 3.89 28.76
N VAL A 23 -2.31 4.99 28.90
CA VAL A 23 -2.18 5.71 30.17
C VAL A 23 -3.49 6.43 30.50
N GLU A 24 -4.10 7.09 29.51
CA GLU A 24 -5.39 7.76 29.66
C GLU A 24 -6.50 6.79 30.08
N ALA A 25 -6.59 5.63 29.43
CA ALA A 25 -7.56 4.59 29.77
C ALA A 25 -7.36 4.07 31.20
N ARG A 26 -6.10 3.87 31.63
CA ARG A 26 -5.77 3.37 32.98
C ARG A 26 -6.12 4.38 34.08
N VAL A 27 -5.89 5.67 33.87
CA VAL A 27 -6.16 6.71 34.88
C VAL A 27 -7.58 7.28 34.81
N SER A 28 -8.38 6.83 33.84
CA SER A 28 -9.76 7.26 33.68
C SER A 28 -10.62 6.90 34.89
N LYS A 29 -11.68 7.69 35.12
CA LYS A 29 -12.60 7.48 36.24
C LYS A 29 -13.26 6.11 36.12
N ASN A 30 -13.23 5.33 37.20
CA ASN A 30 -13.77 3.97 37.29
C ASN A 30 -13.10 2.96 36.32
N SER A 31 -11.84 3.19 35.92
CA SER A 31 -11.12 2.24 35.08
C SER A 31 -11.02 0.87 35.73
N THR A 32 -11.38 -0.18 34.97
CA THR A 32 -11.17 -1.59 35.30
C THR A 32 -10.10 -2.22 34.42
N MET A 33 -9.28 -1.39 33.76
CA MET A 33 -8.23 -1.83 32.85
C MET A 33 -7.17 -2.66 33.57
N VAL A 34 -6.94 -3.89 33.11
CA VAL A 34 -5.95 -4.83 33.67
C VAL A 34 -4.77 -5.10 32.75
N GLY A 35 -4.76 -4.53 31.54
CA GLY A 35 -3.68 -4.72 30.59
C GLY A 35 -3.87 -3.98 29.27
N VAL A 36 -2.85 -4.07 28.43
CA VAL A 36 -2.82 -3.61 27.04
C VAL A 36 -2.51 -4.80 26.13
N GLY A 37 -2.84 -4.68 24.85
CA GLY A 37 -2.54 -5.73 23.87
C GLY A 37 -2.47 -5.20 22.45
N MET A 38 -1.90 -6.04 21.59
CA MET A 38 -1.81 -5.87 20.13
C MET A 38 -2.65 -6.98 19.48
N SER A 39 -3.53 -6.63 18.55
CA SER A 39 -4.53 -7.52 17.95
C SER A 39 -4.72 -7.24 16.46
N MET A 40 -3.61 -7.04 15.76
CA MET A 40 -3.54 -6.72 14.34
C MET A 40 -3.81 -7.97 13.53
N GLU A 41 -4.49 -7.84 12.40
CA GLU A 41 -4.74 -8.98 11.51
C GLU A 41 -3.47 -9.43 10.77
N GLY A 42 -2.53 -8.52 10.54
CA GLY A 42 -1.18 -8.80 10.01
C GLY A 42 -0.08 -7.96 10.67
N ILE A 43 1.14 -8.50 10.75
CA ILE A 43 2.21 -7.98 11.63
C ILE A 43 3.46 -7.45 10.89
N GLU A 44 3.63 -7.71 9.61
CA GLU A 44 4.88 -7.46 8.87
C GLU A 44 4.98 -6.05 8.25
N GLN A 45 4.40 -5.04 8.92
CA GLN A 45 4.41 -3.64 8.48
C GLN A 45 4.45 -2.66 9.66
N ASN A 46 4.79 -1.39 9.40
CA ASN A 46 4.78 -0.29 10.37
C ASN A 46 5.43 -0.62 11.74
N PRO A 47 6.69 -1.09 11.76
CA PRO A 47 7.34 -1.52 13.01
C PRO A 47 7.42 -0.40 14.05
N VAL A 48 7.45 0.88 13.65
CA VAL A 48 7.46 2.03 14.57
C VAL A 48 6.24 2.07 15.49
N VAL A 49 5.07 1.68 14.99
CA VAL A 49 3.81 1.69 15.76
C VAL A 49 3.82 0.55 16.77
N TYR A 50 4.33 -0.62 16.38
CA TYR A 50 4.39 -1.81 17.23
C TYR A 50 5.48 -1.74 18.29
N ASP A 51 6.60 -1.07 17.97
CA ASP A 51 7.66 -0.79 18.93
C ASP A 51 7.13 0.12 20.05
N LEU A 52 6.49 1.25 19.67
CA LEU A 52 5.87 2.17 20.62
C LEU A 52 4.80 1.48 21.48
N MET A 53 3.85 0.76 20.85
CA MET A 53 2.76 0.10 21.58
C MET A 53 3.26 -0.96 22.57
N SER A 54 4.34 -1.67 22.22
CA SER A 54 4.95 -2.66 23.11
C SER A 54 5.58 -2.01 24.34
N GLU A 55 6.23 -0.85 24.17
CA GLU A 55 6.78 -0.08 25.30
C GLU A 55 5.69 0.42 26.25
N MET A 56 4.51 0.78 25.73
CA MET A 56 3.41 1.34 26.53
C MET A 56 2.91 0.41 27.65
N ALA A 57 3.17 -0.90 27.57
CA ALA A 57 2.88 -1.83 28.67
C ALA A 57 3.66 -1.52 29.96
N PHE A 58 4.80 -0.84 29.85
CA PHE A 58 5.69 -0.52 30.97
C PHE A 58 5.62 0.96 31.40
N GLN A 59 4.87 1.79 30.66
CA GLN A 59 4.82 3.22 30.89
C GLN A 59 3.75 3.61 31.90
N HIS A 60 4.14 4.48 32.84
CA HIS A 60 3.23 5.02 33.84
C HIS A 60 2.66 6.39 33.45
N ASN A 61 3.35 7.12 32.58
CA ASN A 61 3.00 8.45 32.10
C ASN A 61 2.93 8.42 30.57
N LYS A 62 2.23 9.40 29.98
CA LYS A 62 2.19 9.60 28.54
C LYS A 62 3.62 9.80 28.01
N ILE A 63 3.93 9.22 26.85
CA ILE A 63 5.21 9.45 26.17
C ILE A 63 5.16 10.76 25.38
N ASP A 64 6.28 11.49 25.36
CA ASP A 64 6.55 12.54 24.38
C ASP A 64 6.98 11.87 23.08
N VAL A 65 6.02 11.67 22.17
CA VAL A 65 6.20 10.85 20.96
C VAL A 65 7.22 11.46 20.02
N MET A 66 7.28 12.78 19.89
CA MET A 66 8.30 13.46 19.09
C MET A 66 9.71 13.09 19.58
N LYS A 67 9.97 13.20 20.90
CA LYS A 67 11.27 12.79 21.47
C LYS A 67 11.55 11.29 21.31
N TRP A 68 10.51 10.47 21.40
CA TRP A 68 10.63 9.03 21.20
C TRP A 68 11.06 8.71 19.75
N VAL A 69 10.39 9.30 18.76
CA VAL A 69 10.71 9.16 17.32
C VAL A 69 12.12 9.66 16.99
N ASP A 70 12.56 10.77 17.60
CA ASP A 70 13.94 11.29 17.41
C ASP A 70 15.01 10.24 17.76
N SER A 71 14.73 9.40 18.76
CA SER A 71 15.63 8.33 19.20
C SER A 71 15.43 7.01 18.43
N TYR A 72 14.22 6.78 17.92
CA TYR A 72 13.83 5.57 17.21
C TYR A 72 14.73 5.30 15.99
N SER A 73 14.89 6.29 15.11
CA SER A 73 15.66 6.17 13.88
C SER A 73 17.12 5.75 14.14
N SER A 74 17.76 6.37 15.15
CA SER A 74 19.14 6.07 15.52
C SER A 74 19.29 4.66 16.10
N ARG A 75 18.35 4.22 16.94
CA ARG A 75 18.35 2.88 17.54
C ARG A 75 18.05 1.80 16.49
N ARG A 76 17.11 2.08 15.57
CA ARG A 76 16.72 1.17 14.48
C ARG A 76 17.83 0.98 13.44
N TYR A 77 18.54 2.05 13.08
CA TYR A 77 19.58 1.99 12.05
C TYR A 77 20.99 1.74 12.62
N GLY A 78 21.15 1.78 13.95
CA GLY A 78 22.44 1.62 14.63
C GLY A 78 23.39 2.80 14.46
N LYS A 79 22.91 3.91 13.86
CA LYS A 79 23.71 5.12 13.61
C LYS A 79 22.80 6.35 13.56
N PHE A 80 23.25 7.42 14.17
CA PHE A 80 22.65 8.74 14.06
C PHE A 80 23.01 9.37 12.71
N VAL A 81 21.99 9.79 11.95
CA VAL A 81 22.15 10.55 10.71
C VAL A 81 21.15 11.72 10.72
N PRO A 82 21.60 12.99 10.69
CA PRO A 82 20.72 14.16 10.82
C PRO A 82 19.55 14.19 9.83
N SER A 83 19.79 13.87 8.56
CA SER A 83 18.73 13.87 7.54
C SER A 83 17.64 12.84 7.85
N LEU A 84 17.99 11.69 8.42
CA LEU A 84 17.02 10.68 8.81
C LEU A 84 16.19 11.11 10.03
N GLN A 85 16.77 11.85 10.97
CA GLN A 85 15.98 12.41 12.06
C GLN A 85 14.95 13.42 11.55
N GLU A 86 15.37 14.32 10.66
CA GLU A 86 14.44 15.26 10.03
C GLU A 86 13.36 14.52 9.25
N ALA A 87 13.72 13.50 8.47
CA ALA A 87 12.76 12.70 7.73
C ALA A 87 11.75 12.01 8.65
N TRP A 88 12.20 11.39 9.75
CA TRP A 88 11.30 10.75 10.71
C TRP A 88 10.37 11.74 11.43
N ASN A 89 10.84 12.97 11.67
CA ASN A 89 9.99 14.03 12.18
C ASN A 89 8.86 14.38 11.18
N ILE A 90 9.17 14.42 9.88
CA ILE A 90 8.14 14.61 8.84
C ILE A 90 7.16 13.45 8.83
N LEU A 91 7.65 12.21 8.83
CA LEU A 91 6.81 11.00 8.81
C LEU A 91 5.89 10.94 10.04
N TYR A 92 6.41 11.33 11.22
CA TYR A 92 5.62 11.47 12.44
C TYR A 92 4.45 12.42 12.24
N HIS A 93 4.65 13.61 11.67
CA HIS A 93 3.57 14.59 11.45
C HIS A 93 2.65 14.29 10.26
N THR A 94 2.99 13.31 9.43
CA THR A 94 2.27 12.96 8.20
C THR A 94 1.66 11.55 8.30
N VAL A 95 2.32 10.54 7.72
CA VAL A 95 1.82 9.16 7.61
C VAL A 95 1.51 8.53 8.98
N TYR A 96 2.21 8.94 10.04
CA TYR A 96 2.04 8.40 11.38
C TYR A 96 1.19 9.27 12.34
N ASN A 97 0.52 10.29 11.80
CA ASN A 97 -0.42 11.16 12.53
C ASN A 97 -1.81 11.19 11.89
N CYS A 98 -2.39 10.02 11.64
CA CYS A 98 -3.78 9.92 11.21
C CYS A 98 -4.73 10.18 12.39
N THR A 99 -5.56 11.23 12.31
CA THR A 99 -6.47 11.65 13.39
C THR A 99 -7.93 11.77 12.95
N ASP A 100 -8.28 11.33 11.74
CA ASP A 100 -9.65 11.45 11.22
C ASP A 100 -10.61 10.36 11.70
N GLY A 101 -10.10 9.34 12.38
CA GLY A 101 -10.88 8.23 12.93
C GLY A 101 -11.31 7.20 11.89
N ALA A 102 -10.80 7.27 10.65
CA ALA A 102 -11.05 6.28 9.62
C ALA A 102 -10.29 4.97 9.93
N TYR A 103 -10.90 3.84 9.56
CA TYR A 103 -10.21 2.55 9.56
C TYR A 103 -9.38 2.46 8.28
N ASP A 104 -8.07 2.49 8.42
CA ASP A 104 -7.21 2.46 7.23
C ASP A 104 -7.08 1.04 6.68
N LYS A 105 -7.56 0.88 5.45
CA LYS A 105 -7.44 -0.32 4.62
C LYS A 105 -6.86 0.18 3.32
N ASN A 106 -5.73 -0.40 2.90
CA ASN A 106 -5.12 0.05 1.66
C ASN A 106 -6.07 -0.19 0.48
N ARG A 107 -6.44 0.92 -0.15
CA ARG A 107 -7.29 1.02 -1.34
C ARG A 107 -6.64 1.85 -2.44
N ASP A 108 -5.31 1.96 -2.41
CA ASP A 108 -4.54 2.51 -3.52
C ASP A 108 -4.88 1.75 -4.80
N VAL A 109 -4.97 2.50 -5.90
CA VAL A 109 -5.57 1.99 -7.13
C VAL A 109 -4.84 0.77 -7.69
N ILE A 110 -3.52 0.68 -7.52
CA ILE A 110 -2.71 -0.48 -7.95
C ILE A 110 -3.26 -1.78 -7.35
N VAL A 111 -3.61 -1.76 -6.07
CA VAL A 111 -4.01 -2.97 -5.32
C VAL A 111 -5.53 -3.13 -5.21
N ALA A 112 -6.31 -2.10 -5.54
CA ALA A 112 -7.76 -2.09 -5.44
C ALA A 112 -8.39 -1.32 -6.60
N PHE A 113 -8.26 -1.87 -7.82
CA PHE A 113 -8.89 -1.25 -8.99
C PHE A 113 -10.42 -1.14 -8.82
N PRO A 114 -11.03 -0.05 -9.30
CA PRO A 114 -12.43 0.25 -9.01
C PRO A 114 -13.34 -0.62 -9.86
N ASP A 115 -14.22 -1.39 -9.21
CA ASP A 115 -15.16 -2.29 -9.88
C ASP A 115 -16.47 -1.59 -10.30
N VAL A 116 -16.29 -0.47 -11.02
CA VAL A 116 -17.37 0.43 -11.44
C VAL A 116 -17.13 0.97 -12.84
N ASP A 117 -18.20 1.49 -13.46
CA ASP A 117 -18.08 2.25 -14.70
C ASP A 117 -17.19 3.50 -14.45
N PRO A 118 -16.21 3.81 -15.31
CA PRO A 118 -15.30 4.95 -15.13
C PRO A 118 -16.04 6.28 -14.93
N THR A 119 -17.22 6.45 -15.54
CA THR A 119 -18.04 7.68 -15.42
C THR A 119 -18.58 7.93 -14.01
N VAL A 120 -18.50 6.95 -13.11
CA VAL A 120 -18.88 7.10 -11.70
C VAL A 120 -17.87 8.00 -10.97
N TYR A 121 -16.60 8.02 -11.40
CA TYR A 121 -15.59 8.92 -10.85
C TYR A 121 -15.93 10.39 -11.08
N SER A 122 -16.47 10.73 -12.27
CA SER A 122 -16.86 12.10 -12.60
C SER A 122 -17.95 12.62 -11.67
N ILE A 123 -18.97 11.79 -11.39
CA ILE A 123 -20.12 12.17 -10.55
C ILE A 123 -19.67 12.47 -9.11
N ASN A 124 -18.73 11.68 -8.60
CA ASN A 124 -18.26 11.80 -7.22
C ASN A 124 -17.20 12.89 -7.02
N ARG A 125 -16.47 13.33 -8.06
CA ARG A 125 -15.59 14.52 -7.99
C ARG A 125 -16.36 15.82 -7.73
N PHE A 126 -17.61 15.94 -8.21
CA PHE A 126 -18.45 17.12 -7.99
C PHE A 126 -19.32 17.06 -6.72
N SER A 127 -19.31 15.93 -6.00
CA SER A 127 -20.03 15.80 -4.72
C SER A 127 -19.15 16.26 -3.57
N THR A 128 -19.16 17.57 -3.28
CA THR A 128 -18.40 18.17 -2.15
C THR A 128 -19.03 17.92 -0.77
N LYS A 129 -19.88 16.90 -0.61
CA LYS A 129 -20.48 16.59 0.69
C LYS A 129 -19.64 15.52 1.40
N LYS A 130 -18.65 15.98 2.17
CA LYS A 130 -18.10 15.22 3.30
C LYS A 130 -19.24 14.91 4.29
N SER A 131 -19.89 13.76 4.12
CA SER A 131 -20.72 13.17 5.15
C SER A 131 -19.84 12.24 5.96
N LEU A 132 -19.92 12.32 7.28
CA LEU A 132 -19.14 11.51 8.23
C LEU A 132 -19.57 10.03 8.29
N LYS A 133 -20.32 9.55 7.29
CA LYS A 133 -20.74 8.16 7.08
C LYS A 133 -21.16 7.98 5.62
N ASP A 134 -20.20 7.82 4.71
CA ASP A 134 -20.53 7.44 3.34
C ASP A 134 -20.66 5.90 3.26
N GLU A 135 -21.80 5.39 3.71
CA GLU A 135 -22.23 4.00 3.44
C GLU A 135 -22.79 3.82 2.01
N ASP A 136 -22.86 4.91 1.23
CA ASP A 136 -23.45 4.96 -0.12
C ASP A 136 -22.41 5.22 -1.25
N GLU A 137 -21.10 5.19 -0.97
CA GLU A 137 -20.11 5.30 -2.04
C GLU A 137 -20.09 4.02 -2.90
N PRO A 138 -20.13 4.13 -4.23
CA PRO A 138 -20.20 2.96 -5.12
C PRO A 138 -18.89 2.13 -5.16
N PHE A 139 -17.79 2.65 -4.58
CA PHE A 139 -16.51 1.97 -4.42
C PHE A 139 -15.68 2.61 -3.30
N ASP A 140 -14.74 1.87 -2.71
CA ASP A 140 -13.79 2.39 -1.73
C ASP A 140 -12.71 3.25 -2.42
N LYS A 141 -12.53 4.50 -1.99
CA LYS A 141 -11.47 5.39 -2.50
C LYS A 141 -10.15 5.20 -1.75
N PRO A 142 -8.98 5.44 -2.38
CA PRO A 142 -7.72 5.55 -1.66
C PRO A 142 -7.82 6.60 -0.55
N HIS A 143 -7.39 6.23 0.67
CA HIS A 143 -7.37 7.14 1.80
C HIS A 143 -6.08 7.99 1.77
N LEU A 144 -6.20 9.28 2.09
CA LEU A 144 -5.09 10.22 2.21
C LEU A 144 -5.41 11.25 3.31
N TRP A 145 -4.59 11.30 4.36
CA TRP A 145 -4.75 12.20 5.51
C TRP A 145 -3.54 13.11 5.72
N TYR A 146 -2.58 13.12 4.79
CA TYR A 146 -1.32 13.85 4.88
C TYR A 146 -0.93 14.46 3.54
N SER A 147 0.01 15.41 3.59
CA SER A 147 0.63 16.02 2.41
C SER A 147 1.62 15.05 1.75
N THR A 148 1.37 14.69 0.49
CA THR A 148 2.27 13.82 -0.29
C THR A 148 3.60 14.51 -0.57
N SER A 149 3.61 15.83 -0.73
CA SER A 149 4.83 16.61 -0.95
C SER A 149 5.79 16.57 0.25
N GLU A 150 5.26 16.60 1.47
CA GLU A 150 6.07 16.41 2.69
C GLU A 150 6.64 14.99 2.77
N VAL A 151 5.87 13.96 2.41
CA VAL A 151 6.38 12.57 2.36
C VAL A 151 7.47 12.40 1.29
N ILE A 152 7.33 13.05 0.14
CA ILE A 152 8.37 13.09 -0.91
C ILE A 152 9.63 13.80 -0.38
N ARG A 153 9.48 14.86 0.41
CA ARG A 153 10.60 15.54 1.09
C ARG A 153 11.29 14.61 2.09
N ALA A 154 10.54 13.83 2.87
CA ALA A 154 11.10 12.81 3.75
C ALA A 154 11.88 11.75 2.96
N LEU A 155 11.34 11.28 1.82
CA LEU A 155 12.02 10.33 0.94
C LEU A 155 13.35 10.88 0.41
N LYS A 156 13.38 12.15 -0.01
CA LYS A 156 14.61 12.82 -0.43
C LYS A 156 15.69 12.78 0.66
N LEU A 157 15.32 13.11 1.90
CA LEU A 157 16.22 13.08 3.06
C LEU A 157 16.73 11.65 3.38
N PHE A 158 15.87 10.64 3.22
CA PHE A 158 16.24 9.23 3.33
C PHE A 158 17.31 8.86 2.30
N ILE A 159 17.15 9.27 1.04
CA ILE A 159 18.09 9.00 -0.04
C ILE A 159 19.42 9.73 0.19
N GLU A 160 19.38 11.01 0.58
CA GLU A 160 20.57 11.81 0.88
C GLU A 160 21.43 11.20 2.01
N GLY A 161 20.79 10.70 3.07
CA GLY A 161 21.47 10.03 4.19
C GLY A 161 21.86 8.57 3.92
N GLY A 162 21.44 8.00 2.78
CA GLY A 162 21.47 6.56 2.54
C GLY A 162 22.84 5.93 2.41
N LYS A 163 23.83 6.69 1.91
CA LYS A 163 25.20 6.19 1.76
C LYS A 163 25.78 5.71 3.09
N GLU A 164 25.43 6.38 4.18
CA GLU A 164 25.90 6.04 5.54
C GLU A 164 25.21 4.81 6.14
N LEU A 165 24.05 4.43 5.60
CA LEU A 165 23.15 3.41 6.14
C LEU A 165 22.91 2.23 5.20
N SER A 166 23.59 2.17 4.04
CA SER A 166 23.40 1.13 3.02
C SER A 166 23.57 -0.31 3.53
N ARG A 167 24.33 -0.51 4.61
CA ARG A 167 24.50 -1.83 5.26
C ARG A 167 23.43 -2.17 6.30
N SER A 168 22.62 -1.20 6.71
CA SER A 168 21.55 -1.42 7.69
C SER A 168 20.33 -2.03 6.99
N ASN A 169 19.94 -3.24 7.43
CA ASN A 169 18.77 -3.93 6.86
C ASN A 169 17.48 -3.14 7.08
N THR A 170 17.31 -2.63 8.30
CA THR A 170 16.13 -1.84 8.71
C THR A 170 16.04 -0.52 7.95
N TYR A 171 17.16 0.14 7.64
CA TYR A 171 17.17 1.31 6.78
C TYR A 171 16.72 0.97 5.35
N ARG A 172 17.26 -0.12 4.77
CA ARG A 172 16.85 -0.55 3.41
C ARG A 172 15.37 -0.91 3.35
N TYR A 173 14.84 -1.58 4.37
CA TYR A 173 13.40 -1.85 4.49
C TYR A 173 12.59 -0.55 4.48
N ASP A 174 12.91 0.39 5.37
CA ASP A 174 12.15 1.64 5.51
C ASP A 174 12.27 2.52 4.25
N LEU A 175 13.43 2.53 3.58
CA LEU A 175 13.63 3.24 2.32
C LEU A 175 12.73 2.65 1.22
N VAL A 176 12.68 1.32 1.10
CA VAL A 176 11.80 0.64 0.13
C VAL A 176 10.34 0.94 0.43
N ASP A 177 9.92 0.86 1.70
CA ASP A 177 8.54 1.13 2.10
C ASP A 177 8.13 2.59 1.83
N LEU A 178 9.00 3.54 2.17
CA LEU A 178 8.76 4.97 1.93
C LEU A 178 8.74 5.31 0.44
N THR A 179 9.63 4.71 -0.36
CA THR A 179 9.63 4.88 -1.81
C THR A 179 8.34 4.30 -2.41
N ARG A 180 7.94 3.10 -1.98
CA ARG A 180 6.68 2.45 -2.39
C ARG A 180 5.49 3.33 -2.01
N GLN A 181 5.45 3.87 -0.79
CA GLN A 181 4.37 4.73 -0.33
C GLN A 181 4.21 5.97 -1.21
N ALA A 182 5.31 6.68 -1.49
CA ALA A 182 5.28 7.87 -2.34
C ALA A 182 4.82 7.55 -3.76
N LEU A 183 5.31 6.44 -4.35
CA LEU A 183 4.92 6.01 -5.69
C LEU A 183 3.47 5.48 -5.76
N ALA A 184 2.96 4.83 -4.71
CA ALA A 184 1.57 4.38 -4.65
C ALA A 184 0.60 5.57 -4.66
N LYS A 185 0.91 6.65 -3.94
CA LYS A 185 0.10 7.88 -3.97
C LYS A 185 0.21 8.60 -5.32
N TYR A 186 1.42 8.66 -5.90
CA TYR A 186 1.59 9.12 -7.28
C TYR A 186 0.77 8.30 -8.30
N ALA A 187 0.67 6.98 -8.11
CA ALA A 187 -0.15 6.12 -8.97
C ALA A 187 -1.65 6.44 -8.87
N ASN A 188 -2.14 6.82 -7.69
CA ASN A 188 -3.53 7.27 -7.53
C ASN A 188 -3.80 8.53 -8.36
N ASP A 189 -2.90 9.51 -8.30
CA ASP A 189 -3.03 10.75 -9.09
C ASP A 189 -2.93 10.46 -10.60
N LEU A 190 -1.96 9.65 -11.00
CA LEU A 190 -1.79 9.25 -12.40
C LEU A 190 -3.03 8.51 -12.95
N PHE A 191 -3.66 7.65 -12.14
CA PHE A 191 -4.91 7.00 -12.53
C PHE A 191 -6.05 8.01 -12.70
N LEU A 192 -6.14 8.99 -11.81
CA LEU A 192 -7.13 10.06 -11.93
C LEU A 192 -6.93 10.89 -13.22
N ASP A 193 -5.68 11.14 -13.62
CA ASP A 193 -5.37 11.78 -14.91
C ASP A 193 -5.82 10.92 -16.11
N VAL A 194 -5.67 9.58 -16.02
CA VAL A 194 -6.20 8.65 -17.05
C VAL A 194 -7.72 8.77 -17.15
N ILE A 195 -8.42 8.82 -16.02
CA ILE A 195 -9.89 8.94 -15.98
C ILE A 195 -10.32 10.29 -16.57
N GLU A 196 -9.65 11.39 -16.24
CA GLU A 196 -9.94 12.72 -16.79
C GLU A 196 -9.71 12.80 -18.31
N ALA A 197 -8.63 12.18 -18.80
CA ALA A 197 -8.39 12.04 -20.23
C ALA A 197 -9.49 11.21 -20.92
N TYR A 198 -9.94 10.13 -20.28
CA TYR A 198 -11.04 9.30 -20.78
C TYR A 198 -12.36 10.07 -20.86
N GLU A 199 -12.70 10.84 -19.83
CA GLU A 199 -13.89 11.71 -19.80
C GLU A 199 -13.85 12.78 -20.89
N SER A 200 -12.66 13.36 -21.11
CA SER A 200 -12.41 14.34 -22.16
C SER A 200 -12.33 13.73 -23.57
N ARG A 201 -12.49 12.41 -23.69
CA ARG A 201 -12.33 11.61 -24.92
C ARG A 201 -10.97 11.80 -25.60
N ASP A 202 -9.93 12.13 -24.83
CA ASP A 202 -8.56 12.26 -25.31
C ASP A 202 -7.89 10.89 -25.38
N SER A 203 -8.04 10.23 -26.53
CA SER A 203 -7.50 8.88 -26.77
C SER A 203 -5.97 8.84 -26.71
N TYR A 204 -5.29 9.93 -27.06
CA TYR A 204 -3.83 9.99 -27.01
C TYR A 204 -3.36 10.03 -25.56
N SER A 205 -3.93 10.92 -24.75
CA SER A 205 -3.57 11.04 -23.34
C SER A 205 -3.93 9.78 -22.55
N VAL A 206 -5.08 9.14 -22.82
CA VAL A 206 -5.40 7.83 -22.22
C VAL A 206 -4.32 6.80 -22.56
N ALA A 207 -3.93 6.67 -23.83
CA ALA A 207 -2.91 5.69 -24.22
C ALA A 207 -1.56 5.96 -23.54
N TYR A 208 -1.12 7.22 -23.52
CA TYR A 208 0.16 7.62 -22.94
C TYR A 208 0.19 7.45 -21.41
N LEU A 209 -0.83 7.94 -20.70
CA LEU A 209 -0.89 7.90 -19.23
C LEU A 209 -1.12 6.48 -18.71
N SER A 210 -1.93 5.67 -19.41
CA SER A 210 -2.08 4.25 -19.09
C SER A 210 -0.77 3.49 -19.22
N GLU A 211 0.03 3.74 -20.27
CA GLU A 211 1.35 3.11 -20.41
C GLU A 211 2.30 3.55 -19.30
N LYS A 212 2.32 4.85 -18.99
CA LYS A 212 3.11 5.39 -17.88
C LYS A 212 2.74 4.76 -16.53
N PHE A 213 1.47 4.44 -16.32
CA PHE A 213 0.99 3.75 -15.13
C PHE A 213 1.51 2.30 -15.08
N LEU A 214 1.48 1.57 -16.20
CA LEU A 214 2.01 0.20 -16.27
C LEU A 214 3.53 0.18 -16.05
N ASP A 215 4.26 1.11 -16.66
CA ASP A 215 5.70 1.29 -16.42
C ASP A 215 6.01 1.54 -14.94
N LEU A 216 5.17 2.34 -14.26
CA LEU A 216 5.29 2.61 -12.83
C LEU A 216 5.09 1.33 -12.00
N VAL A 217 4.09 0.50 -12.34
CA VAL A 217 3.85 -0.78 -11.64
C VAL A 217 5.05 -1.71 -11.78
N ASP A 218 5.64 -1.81 -12.97
CA ASP A 218 6.83 -2.64 -13.21
C ASP A 218 8.06 -2.11 -12.46
N ASP A 219 8.28 -0.79 -12.45
CA ASP A 219 9.36 -0.17 -11.68
C ASP A 219 9.16 -0.34 -10.16
N MET A 220 7.92 -0.30 -9.68
CA MET A 220 7.58 -0.60 -8.28
C MET A 220 7.82 -2.08 -7.94
N ASP A 221 7.53 -3.01 -8.84
CA ASP A 221 7.87 -4.43 -8.64
C ASP A 221 9.37 -4.63 -8.44
N ALA A 222 10.19 -3.98 -9.27
CA ALA A 222 11.65 -4.01 -9.16
C ALA A 222 12.17 -3.34 -7.86
N LEU A 223 11.52 -2.27 -7.38
CA LEU A 223 11.81 -1.68 -6.08
C LEU A 223 11.55 -2.68 -4.94
N LEU A 224 10.39 -3.32 -4.94
CA LEU A 224 10.00 -4.28 -3.92
C LEU A 224 10.92 -5.52 -3.93
N ALA A 225 11.41 -5.93 -5.10
CA ALA A 225 12.38 -7.02 -5.24
C ALA A 225 13.69 -6.77 -4.48
N SER A 226 14.03 -5.51 -4.18
CA SER A 226 15.28 -5.12 -3.53
C SER A 226 15.37 -5.38 -2.03
N HIS A 227 14.30 -5.86 -1.40
CA HIS A 227 14.31 -6.20 0.02
C HIS A 227 13.42 -7.42 0.34
N GLU A 228 13.93 -8.31 1.20
CA GLU A 228 13.29 -9.60 1.54
C GLU A 228 11.87 -9.47 2.14
N GLY A 229 11.60 -8.36 2.82
CA GLY A 229 10.30 -8.04 3.41
C GLY A 229 9.17 -7.74 2.41
N PHE A 230 9.46 -7.67 1.11
CA PHE A 230 8.47 -7.33 0.07
C PHE A 230 8.41 -8.37 -1.06
N LEU A 231 8.74 -9.63 -0.79
CA LEU A 231 8.74 -10.70 -1.79
C LEU A 231 7.51 -11.60 -1.65
N LEU A 232 6.87 -11.95 -2.77
CA LEU A 232 5.80 -12.95 -2.79
C LEU A 232 6.32 -14.38 -2.57
N GLY A 233 7.55 -14.67 -3.03
CA GLY A 233 8.12 -16.03 -2.98
C GLY A 233 8.12 -16.66 -1.60
N PRO A 234 8.62 -16.00 -0.54
CA PRO A 234 8.62 -16.54 0.82
C PRO A 234 7.22 -16.94 1.31
N TRP A 235 6.19 -16.17 1.00
CA TRP A 235 4.80 -16.49 1.34
C TRP A 235 4.36 -17.81 0.70
N LEU A 236 4.55 -17.95 -0.61
CA LEU A 236 4.14 -19.15 -1.35
C LEU A 236 4.99 -20.39 -1.02
N GLU A 237 6.30 -20.23 -0.81
CA GLU A 237 7.15 -21.34 -0.41
C GLU A 237 6.84 -21.80 1.01
N SER A 238 6.53 -20.88 1.93
CA SER A 238 6.14 -21.23 3.29
C SER A 238 4.85 -22.05 3.32
N SER A 239 3.84 -21.71 2.51
CA SER A 239 2.60 -22.48 2.47
C SER A 239 2.81 -23.90 1.93
N LYS A 240 3.62 -24.05 0.88
CA LYS A 240 3.97 -25.36 0.32
C LYS A 240 4.73 -26.25 1.29
N GLN A 241 5.63 -25.69 2.09
CA GLN A 241 6.42 -26.45 3.06
C GLN A 241 5.58 -27.08 4.19
N LEU A 242 4.35 -26.61 4.39
CA LEU A 242 3.41 -27.21 5.34
C LEU A 242 2.74 -28.48 4.80
N ALA A 243 2.85 -28.76 3.50
CA ALA A 243 2.21 -29.89 2.87
C ALA A 243 2.93 -31.22 3.12
N VAL A 244 2.16 -32.31 3.27
CA VAL A 244 2.68 -33.68 3.45
C VAL A 244 2.68 -34.49 2.14
N ASP A 245 1.98 -34.01 1.12
CA ASP A 245 1.92 -34.61 -0.21
C ASP A 245 1.69 -33.56 -1.30
N LYS A 246 1.77 -33.99 -2.57
CA LYS A 246 1.68 -33.11 -3.74
C LYS A 246 0.31 -32.47 -3.92
N GLU A 247 -0.77 -33.13 -3.53
CA GLU A 247 -2.12 -32.56 -3.68
C GLU A 247 -2.35 -31.47 -2.64
N GLN A 248 -1.92 -31.73 -1.40
CA GLN A 248 -1.92 -30.72 -0.35
C GLN A 248 -1.01 -29.54 -0.69
N GLU A 249 0.15 -29.78 -1.31
CA GLU A 249 1.05 -28.72 -1.78
C GLU A 249 0.34 -27.80 -2.80
N LYS A 250 -0.40 -28.36 -3.77
CA LYS A 250 -1.18 -27.55 -4.72
C LYS A 250 -2.26 -26.75 -3.99
N GLN A 251 -2.97 -27.40 -3.08
CA GLN A 251 -4.05 -26.77 -2.31
C GLN A 251 -3.55 -25.62 -1.43
N TYR A 252 -2.42 -25.79 -0.75
CA TYR A 252 -1.83 -24.78 0.14
C TYR A 252 -1.26 -23.59 -0.64
N GLU A 253 -0.65 -23.84 -1.80
CA GLU A 253 -0.25 -22.74 -2.68
C GLU A 253 -1.46 -21.98 -3.20
N TRP A 254 -2.52 -22.68 -3.64
CA TRP A 254 -3.78 -22.06 -4.04
C TRP A 254 -4.40 -21.25 -2.89
N ASN A 255 -4.45 -21.78 -1.66
CA ASN A 255 -4.95 -21.04 -0.51
C ASN A 255 -4.14 -19.77 -0.23
N ALA A 256 -2.81 -19.85 -0.30
CA ALA A 256 -1.91 -18.72 -0.08
C ALA A 256 -2.11 -17.62 -1.15
N ARG A 257 -2.29 -18.00 -2.42
CA ARG A 257 -2.61 -17.08 -3.52
C ARG A 257 -4.00 -16.46 -3.35
N THR A 258 -5.00 -17.27 -3.01
CA THR A 258 -6.38 -16.83 -2.85
C THR A 258 -6.53 -15.85 -1.69
N GLN A 259 -5.90 -16.10 -0.54
CA GLN A 259 -6.01 -15.23 0.64
C GLN A 259 -5.60 -13.78 0.38
N ILE A 260 -4.61 -13.56 -0.50
CA ILE A 260 -4.07 -12.22 -0.82
C ILE A 260 -4.68 -11.58 -2.07
N THR A 261 -5.66 -12.24 -2.71
CA THR A 261 -6.32 -11.78 -3.95
C THR A 261 -7.85 -11.87 -3.84
N MET A 262 -8.50 -12.87 -4.44
CA MET A 262 -9.98 -13.01 -4.45
C MET A 262 -10.57 -13.39 -3.09
N TRP A 263 -9.77 -13.89 -2.14
CA TRP A 263 -10.15 -14.32 -0.79
C TRP A 263 -11.08 -15.54 -0.71
N PHE A 264 -12.24 -15.52 -1.38
CA PHE A 264 -13.15 -16.67 -1.51
C PHE A 264 -13.79 -16.73 -2.90
N ASP A 265 -14.75 -17.63 -3.07
CA ASP A 265 -15.50 -17.88 -4.29
C ASP A 265 -16.01 -16.61 -5.01
N ASN A 266 -16.02 -16.71 -6.33
CA ASN A 266 -16.49 -15.73 -7.30
C ASN A 266 -17.31 -16.44 -8.40
N THR A 267 -17.94 -15.65 -9.27
CA THR A 267 -18.58 -16.14 -10.50
C THR A 267 -17.80 -15.67 -11.72
N GLU A 268 -18.29 -15.95 -12.93
CA GLU A 268 -17.68 -15.43 -14.16
C GLU A 268 -17.71 -13.90 -14.24
N GLU A 269 -18.70 -13.26 -13.62
CA GLU A 269 -18.92 -11.80 -13.72
C GLU A 269 -18.89 -11.06 -12.38
N GLU A 270 -18.91 -11.77 -11.27
CA GLU A 270 -18.96 -11.18 -9.93
C GLU A 270 -17.76 -11.67 -9.14
N ALA A 271 -16.92 -10.73 -8.75
CA ALA A 271 -15.82 -11.00 -7.84
C ALA A 271 -16.33 -11.19 -6.41
N SER A 272 -15.49 -11.79 -5.58
CA SER A 272 -15.74 -11.92 -4.15
C SER A 272 -16.01 -10.56 -3.48
N LEU A 273 -16.87 -10.57 -2.46
CA LEU A 273 -17.09 -9.42 -1.57
C LEU A 273 -15.83 -9.03 -0.78
N LEU A 274 -14.87 -9.95 -0.64
CA LEU A 274 -13.59 -9.74 0.03
C LEU A 274 -12.41 -9.71 -0.95
N ARG A 275 -12.67 -9.52 -2.25
CA ARG A 275 -11.60 -9.29 -3.22
C ARG A 275 -10.66 -8.18 -2.74
N ASP A 276 -9.37 -8.39 -2.90
CA ASP A 276 -8.30 -7.48 -2.51
C ASP A 276 -8.32 -7.08 -1.01
N TYR A 277 -9.10 -7.77 -0.15
CA TYR A 277 -9.05 -7.55 1.30
C TYR A 277 -7.64 -7.80 1.82
N GLY A 278 -7.07 -8.95 1.46
CA GLY A 278 -5.70 -9.35 1.82
C GLY A 278 -4.60 -8.79 0.92
N ASN A 279 -4.81 -7.69 0.21
CA ASN A 279 -3.83 -7.16 -0.76
C ASN A 279 -2.44 -6.92 -0.15
N LYS A 280 -1.41 -6.97 -1.01
CA LYS A 280 0.00 -6.81 -0.65
C LYS A 280 0.75 -6.03 -1.72
N TYR A 281 1.68 -5.17 -1.31
CA TYR A 281 2.73 -4.66 -2.19
C TYR A 281 3.94 -5.60 -2.13
N TRP A 282 3.88 -6.69 -2.89
CA TRP A 282 4.96 -7.67 -3.00
C TRP A 282 5.44 -7.79 -4.45
N SER A 283 6.76 -7.85 -4.64
CA SER A 283 7.35 -8.19 -5.93
C SER A 283 6.90 -9.58 -6.39
N GLY A 284 6.63 -9.69 -7.69
CA GLY A 284 5.95 -10.81 -8.31
C GLY A 284 4.44 -10.62 -8.34
N LEU A 285 3.83 -10.14 -7.25
CA LEU A 285 2.39 -9.89 -7.21
C LEU A 285 2.02 -8.64 -8.01
N LEU A 286 2.85 -7.58 -7.96
CA LEU A 286 2.64 -6.40 -8.81
C LEU A 286 2.74 -6.78 -10.29
N ARG A 287 3.85 -7.38 -10.70
CA ARG A 287 4.10 -7.75 -12.11
C ARG A 287 3.11 -8.77 -12.67
N ASP A 288 2.81 -9.84 -11.92
CA ASP A 288 2.08 -10.98 -12.48
C ASP A 288 0.57 -10.98 -12.13
N TYR A 289 0.10 -10.05 -11.28
CA TYR A 289 -1.31 -9.94 -10.91
C TYR A 289 -1.87 -8.52 -11.06
N TYR A 290 -1.34 -7.52 -10.33
CA TYR A 290 -1.93 -6.18 -10.33
C TYR A 290 -1.71 -5.41 -11.65
N GLY A 291 -0.50 -5.47 -12.22
CA GLY A 291 -0.17 -4.85 -13.51
C GLY A 291 -1.06 -5.38 -14.65
N PRO A 292 -1.19 -6.71 -14.82
CA PRO A 292 -2.11 -7.29 -15.80
C PRO A 292 -3.58 -6.89 -15.59
N ARG A 293 -4.04 -6.78 -14.33
CA ARG A 293 -5.40 -6.26 -14.04
C ARG A 293 -5.57 -4.81 -14.49
N ALA A 294 -4.58 -3.96 -14.23
CA ALA A 294 -4.55 -2.57 -14.70
C ALA A 294 -4.57 -2.49 -16.23
N ALA A 295 -3.77 -3.34 -16.90
CA ALA A 295 -3.70 -3.40 -18.35
C ALA A 295 -5.05 -3.79 -18.97
N ILE A 296 -5.77 -4.74 -18.36
CA ILE A 296 -7.14 -5.09 -18.76
C ILE A 296 -8.06 -3.88 -18.59
N TYR A 297 -8.02 -3.16 -17.46
CA TYR A 297 -8.85 -1.95 -17.29
C TYR A 297 -8.62 -0.91 -18.40
N PHE A 298 -7.34 -0.57 -18.66
CA PHE A 298 -6.97 0.41 -19.68
C PHE A 298 -7.28 -0.06 -21.10
N LYS A 299 -7.23 -1.37 -21.39
CA LYS A 299 -7.68 -1.93 -22.66
C LYS A 299 -9.15 -1.59 -22.91
N TYR A 300 -10.03 -1.81 -21.92
CA TYR A 300 -11.46 -1.52 -22.07
C TYR A 300 -11.76 0.00 -22.16
N LEU A 301 -10.98 0.85 -21.51
CA LEU A 301 -11.07 2.31 -21.73
C LEU A 301 -10.76 2.68 -23.19
N LYS A 302 -9.64 2.18 -23.72
CA LYS A 302 -9.21 2.45 -25.10
C LYS A 302 -10.19 1.91 -26.14
N GLU A 303 -10.71 0.70 -25.93
CA GLU A 303 -11.73 0.10 -26.80
C GLU A 303 -13.01 0.93 -26.82
N SER A 304 -13.49 1.35 -25.65
CA SER A 304 -14.66 2.24 -25.54
C SER A 304 -14.47 3.56 -26.29
N LEU A 305 -13.30 4.19 -26.20
CA LEU A 305 -13.00 5.41 -26.96
C LEU A 305 -12.94 5.16 -28.48
N ALA A 306 -12.35 4.03 -28.89
CA ALA A 306 -12.17 3.70 -30.30
C ALA A 306 -13.50 3.39 -31.02
N THR A 307 -14.43 2.69 -30.34
CA THR A 307 -15.74 2.37 -30.93
C THR A 307 -16.78 3.47 -30.70
N GLY A 308 -16.58 4.31 -29.66
CA GLY A 308 -17.56 5.30 -29.21
C GLY A 308 -18.66 4.72 -28.33
N ASP A 309 -18.60 3.42 -28.01
CA ASP A 309 -19.51 2.74 -27.10
C ASP A 309 -19.18 3.03 -25.64
N ARG A 310 -20.11 2.70 -24.73
CA ARG A 310 -19.87 2.78 -23.29
C ARG A 310 -18.85 1.73 -22.84
N PHE A 311 -18.16 2.02 -21.73
CA PHE A 311 -17.26 1.05 -21.08
C PHE A 311 -17.98 -0.27 -20.82
N ASN A 312 -17.46 -1.37 -21.38
CA ASN A 312 -18.06 -2.69 -21.25
C ASN A 312 -17.69 -3.32 -19.89
N LEU A 313 -18.39 -2.89 -18.83
CA LEU A 313 -18.15 -3.31 -17.46
C LEU A 313 -18.23 -4.84 -17.27
N GLN A 314 -19.22 -5.49 -17.89
CA GLN A 314 -19.36 -6.95 -17.80
C GLN A 314 -18.21 -7.67 -18.50
N GLY A 315 -17.82 -7.24 -19.70
CA GLY A 315 -16.67 -7.82 -20.41
C GLY A 315 -15.38 -7.66 -19.62
N TRP A 316 -15.14 -6.46 -19.08
CA TRP A 316 -14.00 -6.18 -18.22
C TRP A 316 -13.98 -7.10 -16.99
N ARG A 317 -15.12 -7.23 -16.29
CA ARG A 317 -15.30 -8.16 -15.15
C ARG A 317 -14.90 -9.58 -15.50
N ARG A 318 -15.46 -10.14 -16.58
CA ARG A 318 -15.12 -11.50 -17.03
C ARG A 318 -13.62 -11.68 -17.25
N GLU A 319 -12.97 -10.71 -17.87
CA GLU A 319 -11.56 -10.83 -18.22
C GLU A 319 -10.63 -10.75 -16.99
N TRP A 320 -10.83 -9.79 -16.08
CA TRP A 320 -9.96 -9.65 -14.91
C TRP A 320 -10.24 -10.73 -13.84
N ILE A 321 -11.49 -11.19 -13.71
CA ILE A 321 -11.85 -12.31 -12.83
C ILE A 321 -11.20 -13.60 -13.34
N LYS A 322 -11.29 -13.86 -14.65
CA LYS A 322 -10.61 -15.01 -15.27
C LYS A 322 -9.11 -14.96 -15.03
N LEU A 323 -8.46 -13.81 -15.24
CA LEU A 323 -7.04 -13.63 -14.93
C LEU A 323 -6.72 -13.96 -13.48
N THR A 324 -7.55 -13.51 -12.53
CA THR A 324 -7.36 -13.79 -11.11
C THR A 324 -7.42 -15.29 -10.82
N ASN A 325 -8.44 -15.96 -11.35
CA ASN A 325 -8.61 -17.41 -11.17
C ASN A 325 -7.46 -18.20 -11.80
N GLU A 326 -6.99 -17.80 -12.98
CA GLU A 326 -5.83 -18.42 -13.63
C GLU A 326 -4.55 -18.21 -12.83
N TRP A 327 -4.33 -17.01 -12.29
CA TRP A 327 -3.16 -16.71 -11.45
C TRP A 327 -3.18 -17.51 -10.13
N GLN A 328 -4.34 -17.64 -9.49
CA GLN A 328 -4.53 -18.45 -8.27
C GLN A 328 -4.28 -19.94 -8.50
N ASN A 329 -4.71 -20.46 -9.65
CA ASN A 329 -4.45 -21.84 -10.05
C ASN A 329 -3.01 -22.04 -10.59
N GLY A 330 -2.30 -20.95 -10.87
CA GLY A 330 -0.93 -20.96 -11.34
C GLY A 330 0.04 -21.54 -10.32
N ARG A 331 1.16 -22.05 -10.84
CA ARG A 331 2.26 -22.65 -10.05
C ARG A 331 3.61 -22.00 -10.36
N TYR A 332 3.58 -20.74 -10.81
CA TYR A 332 4.77 -19.97 -11.12
C TYR A 332 5.64 -19.80 -9.87
N VAL A 333 6.94 -20.01 -10.02
CA VAL A 333 7.92 -19.87 -8.93
C VAL A 333 8.38 -18.42 -8.85
N TYR A 334 8.39 -17.88 -7.63
CA TYR A 334 8.80 -16.51 -7.36
C TYR A 334 10.11 -16.49 -6.54
N PRO A 335 10.98 -15.49 -6.71
CA PRO A 335 12.20 -15.36 -5.94
C PRO A 335 11.94 -15.31 -4.43
N VAL A 336 12.78 -16.04 -3.67
CA VAL A 336 12.79 -16.02 -2.19
C VAL A 336 13.96 -15.22 -1.60
N LYS A 337 14.77 -14.61 -2.47
CA LYS A 337 15.89 -13.76 -2.10
C LYS A 337 15.74 -12.45 -2.85
N SER A 338 16.07 -11.36 -2.18
CA SER A 338 16.03 -10.04 -2.79
C SER A 338 17.16 -9.85 -3.80
N GLU A 339 16.93 -8.98 -4.76
CA GLU A 339 17.89 -8.59 -5.79
C GLU A 339 17.83 -7.09 -6.07
N GLY A 340 18.97 -6.50 -6.43
CA GLY A 340 19.07 -5.06 -6.63
C GLY A 340 19.49 -4.29 -5.39
N ASP A 341 19.86 -3.04 -5.59
CA ASP A 341 20.29 -2.12 -4.54
C ASP A 341 19.17 -1.11 -4.24
N ALA A 342 18.58 -1.22 -3.04
CA ALA A 342 17.45 -0.39 -2.62
C ALA A 342 17.72 1.12 -2.79
N LEU A 343 18.93 1.58 -2.42
CA LEU A 343 19.27 3.00 -2.50
C LEU A 343 19.33 3.50 -3.95
N SER A 344 20.02 2.76 -4.82
CA SER A 344 20.14 3.10 -6.24
C SER A 344 18.80 3.07 -6.96
N ILE A 345 17.95 2.08 -6.65
CA ILE A 345 16.60 1.97 -7.23
C ILE A 345 15.72 3.11 -6.73
N SER A 346 15.67 3.37 -5.42
CA SER A 346 14.90 4.48 -4.86
C SER A 346 15.29 5.84 -5.42
N GLN A 347 16.60 6.13 -5.56
CA GLN A 347 17.07 7.35 -6.20
C GLN A 347 16.57 7.46 -7.65
N ARG A 348 16.74 6.40 -8.45
CA ARG A 348 16.28 6.38 -9.86
C ARG A 348 14.78 6.64 -9.97
N LEU A 349 13.97 6.02 -9.11
CA LEU A 349 12.52 6.18 -9.14
C LEU A 349 12.08 7.55 -8.64
N PHE A 350 12.75 8.09 -7.62
CA PHE A 350 12.55 9.47 -7.18
C PHE A 350 12.80 10.44 -8.34
N ASP A 351 13.92 10.31 -9.05
CA ASP A 351 14.26 11.17 -10.18
C ASP A 351 13.27 11.02 -11.35
N LYS A 352 12.81 9.79 -11.61
CA LYS A 352 11.88 9.49 -12.71
C LYS A 352 10.45 10.00 -12.47
N TYR A 353 9.95 9.92 -11.23
CA TYR A 353 8.52 10.09 -10.95
C TYR A 353 8.18 11.20 -9.96
N LEU A 354 9.12 11.65 -9.13
CA LEU A 354 8.81 12.51 -7.97
C LEU A 354 9.59 13.83 -7.95
N TYR A 355 10.71 13.93 -8.66
CA TYR A 355 11.58 15.12 -8.65
C TYR A 355 10.88 16.38 -9.17
N ASP A 356 10.17 16.26 -10.30
CA ASP A 356 9.45 17.37 -10.96
C ASP A 356 7.97 17.45 -10.58
N SER A 357 7.48 16.52 -9.75
CA SER A 357 6.08 16.44 -9.29
C SER A 357 5.72 17.53 -8.27
N GLY A 358 6.48 18.63 -8.29
CA GLY A 358 6.49 19.76 -7.39
C GLY A 358 5.24 19.91 -6.55
N ILE A 359 5.40 19.74 -5.23
CA ILE A 359 4.72 20.47 -4.12
C ILE A 359 3.42 21.15 -4.55
N ASN A 360 2.47 20.38 -5.08
CA ASN A 360 1.15 20.85 -5.47
C ASN A 360 0.19 19.98 -4.69
N ASP A 361 0.12 20.25 -3.39
CA ASP A 361 -1.00 19.80 -2.57
C ASP A 361 -2.25 20.49 -3.13
N HIS A 362 -3.13 19.72 -3.78
CA HIS A 362 -4.46 20.16 -4.19
C HIS A 362 -5.46 20.07 -3.04
#